data_AF-A0A1N5ZN40-F1
#
_entry.id   AF-A0A1N5ZN40-F1
#
_cell.length_a   1.000
_cell.length_b   1.000
_cell.length_c   1.000
_cell.angle_alpha   90.00
_cell.angle_beta   90.00
_cell.angle_gamma   90.00
#
_symmetry.space_group_name_H-M   'P 1'
#
loop_
_entity.id
_entity.type
_entity.pdbx_description
1 polymer ?
#
loop_
_entity_poly.entity_id
_entity_poly.type
_entity_poly.pdbx_seq_one_letter_code
_entity_poly.pdbx_strand_id
1 'polypeptide(L)'
;MREGLVKLIATGAAAGAFLVGAAGVAQAQPTDPTQPPPQVSTIDINPGNVPTTAAAFTQKCAPNLGGGPFPDRDVWVFNLPGNPEPTGQFVTVTGTWSIPNDGTVTRTIPTDGGAIVNDMGTSKAWIRLPAGWTLTDATAVITGTAKFFVLTHTCAAGTRPTTPPPTTQPPTSPPPTTTAPPTAKPTKSELPVTGTSAGSLLPMAVLGLGAVALGATFIAVRRRRDAEG
;
A
#
# COMPACT_ATOMS: atom_id res chain seq x y z
N MET A 1 39.86 -43.22 5.37
CA MET A 1 39.43 -43.55 4.00
C MET A 1 38.09 -42.87 3.79
N ARG A 2 37.85 -41.90 2.92
CA ARG A 2 38.55 -41.36 1.76
C ARG A 2 38.46 -39.83 1.80
N GLU A 3 39.57 -39.20 1.45
CA GLU A 3 39.66 -37.79 1.08
C GLU A 3 38.98 -37.55 -0.27
N GLY A 4 38.45 -36.34 -0.46
CA GLY A 4 37.83 -35.90 -1.71
C GLY A 4 38.14 -34.44 -1.99
N LEU A 5 39.43 -34.17 -2.24
CA LEU A 5 39.98 -32.91 -2.73
C LEU A 5 39.49 -32.67 -4.17
N VAL A 6 38.77 -31.57 -4.42
CA VAL A 6 38.57 -31.05 -5.79
C VAL A 6 39.00 -29.58 -5.81
N LYS A 7 40.23 -29.36 -6.25
CA LYS A 7 40.69 -28.09 -6.84
C LYS A 7 40.40 -28.18 -8.34
N LEU A 8 39.67 -27.22 -8.89
CA LEU A 8 39.86 -26.83 -10.29
C LEU A 8 39.80 -25.30 -10.41
N ILE A 9 40.90 -24.76 -10.90
CA ILE A 9 41.12 -23.36 -11.29
C ILE A 9 40.64 -23.22 -12.73
N ALA A 10 39.92 -22.14 -13.06
CA ALA A 10 39.81 -21.69 -14.45
C ALA A 10 39.66 -20.16 -14.50
N THR A 11 40.81 -19.51 -14.68
CA THR A 11 40.97 -18.12 -15.09
C THR A 11 40.41 -17.98 -16.52
N GLY A 12 39.39 -17.14 -16.71
CA GLY A 12 38.82 -16.85 -18.02
C GLY A 12 38.68 -15.34 -18.22
N ALA A 13 39.68 -14.72 -18.83
CA ALA A 13 39.58 -13.38 -19.38
C ALA A 13 38.83 -13.46 -20.72
N ALA A 14 37.67 -12.82 -20.82
CA ALA A 14 36.98 -12.63 -22.09
C ALA A 14 36.82 -11.13 -22.35
N ALA A 15 37.68 -10.62 -23.24
CA ALA A 15 37.48 -9.36 -23.92
C ALA A 15 36.36 -9.54 -24.95
N GLY A 16 35.17 -8.99 -24.68
CA GLY A 16 34.01 -9.02 -25.55
C GLY A 16 33.63 -7.62 -26.00
N ALA A 17 33.72 -7.39 -27.31
CA ALA A 17 33.49 -6.12 -27.99
C ALA A 17 32.06 -5.56 -27.78
N PHE A 18 32.00 -4.24 -27.63
CA PHE A 18 30.77 -3.44 -27.65
C PHE A 18 30.05 -3.56 -29.00
N LEU A 19 28.82 -4.07 -29.00
CA LEU A 19 27.85 -3.88 -30.07
C LEU A 19 26.78 -2.89 -29.58
N VAL A 20 26.74 -1.72 -30.22
CA VAL A 20 25.71 -0.70 -30.03
C VAL A 20 24.45 -1.17 -30.74
N GLY A 21 23.56 -1.83 -29.99
CA GLY A 21 22.19 -2.10 -30.40
C GLY A 21 21.24 -1.30 -29.51
N ALA A 22 20.48 -0.38 -30.12
CA ALA A 22 19.44 0.39 -29.44
C ALA A 22 18.24 -0.51 -29.10
N ALA A 23 18.40 -1.36 -28.09
CA ALA A 23 17.32 -2.00 -27.37
C ALA A 23 17.48 -1.57 -25.91
N GLY A 24 16.43 -0.99 -25.31
CA GLY A 24 16.43 -0.47 -23.95
C GLY A 24 16.68 -1.57 -22.91
N VAL A 25 17.94 -1.93 -22.72
CA VAL A 25 18.39 -2.79 -21.64
C VAL A 25 18.36 -1.97 -20.36
N ALA A 26 17.50 -2.37 -19.43
CA ALA A 26 17.58 -1.92 -18.05
C ALA A 26 19.00 -2.26 -17.55
N GLN A 27 19.86 -1.25 -17.45
CA GLN A 27 21.21 -1.44 -16.95
C GLN A 27 21.08 -1.78 -15.46
N ALA A 28 21.24 -3.05 -15.12
CA ALA A 28 21.60 -3.46 -13.77
C ALA A 28 22.90 -2.72 -13.43
N GLN A 29 22.81 -1.69 -12.59
CA GLN A 29 23.99 -0.97 -12.14
C GLN A 29 24.94 -1.96 -11.47
N PRO A 30 26.26 -1.88 -11.71
CA PRO A 30 27.23 -2.69 -11.01
C PRO A 30 27.08 -2.43 -9.51
N THR A 31 26.58 -3.41 -8.77
CA THR A 31 26.64 -3.39 -7.31
C THR A 31 28.11 -3.34 -6.92
N ASP A 32 28.51 -2.30 -6.20
CA ASP A 32 29.85 -2.17 -5.64
C ASP A 32 30.18 -3.47 -4.88
N PRO A 33 31.16 -4.28 -5.33
CA PRO A 33 31.48 -5.55 -4.71
C PRO A 33 32.04 -5.39 -3.28
N THR A 34 32.35 -4.16 -2.87
CA THR A 34 32.80 -3.84 -1.51
C THR A 34 31.64 -3.50 -0.56
N GLN A 35 30.43 -3.24 -1.07
CA GLN A 35 29.29 -2.98 -0.19
C GLN A 35 28.73 -4.31 0.33
N PRO A 36 28.71 -4.54 1.66
CA PRO A 36 28.06 -5.72 2.23
C PRO A 36 26.62 -5.79 1.73
N PRO A 37 26.10 -6.99 1.39
CA PRO A 37 24.70 -7.12 1.02
C PRO A 37 23.83 -6.51 2.14
N PRO A 38 22.73 -5.81 1.78
CA PRO A 38 21.83 -5.26 2.77
C PRO A 38 21.40 -6.40 3.70
N GLN A 39 21.66 -6.22 4.99
CA GLN A 39 21.35 -7.23 6.00
C GLN A 39 19.84 -7.37 6.07
N VAL A 40 19.29 -8.47 5.56
CA VAL A 40 17.89 -8.81 5.70
C VAL A 40 17.72 -9.90 6.76
N SER A 41 16.73 -9.74 7.62
CA SER A 41 16.38 -10.73 8.63
C SER A 41 14.90 -11.07 8.52
N THR A 42 14.57 -12.32 8.88
CA THR A 42 13.18 -12.78 9.00
C THR A 42 12.79 -12.77 10.46
N ILE A 43 11.63 -12.19 10.75
CA ILE A 43 11.07 -12.08 12.10
C ILE A 43 9.61 -12.49 12.11
N ASP A 44 9.14 -12.94 13.26
CA ASP A 44 7.76 -13.36 13.46
C ASP A 44 6.93 -12.25 14.12
N ILE A 45 5.61 -12.35 13.95
CA ILE A 45 4.68 -11.51 14.69
C ILE A 45 4.74 -11.86 16.18
N ASN A 46 4.49 -10.87 17.04
CA ASN A 46 4.34 -11.10 18.46
C ASN A 46 3.22 -12.14 18.68
N PRO A 47 3.49 -13.26 19.37
CA PRO A 47 2.51 -14.32 19.57
C PRO A 47 1.27 -13.86 20.33
N GLY A 48 1.35 -12.77 21.12
CA GLY A 48 0.18 -12.16 21.78
C GLY A 48 -0.80 -11.45 20.82
N ASN A 49 -0.49 -11.36 19.52
CA ASN A 49 -1.39 -10.80 18.50
C ASN A 49 -2.09 -11.87 17.66
N VAL A 50 -1.81 -13.15 17.87
CA VAL A 50 -2.44 -14.27 17.14
C VAL A 50 -2.85 -15.39 18.10
N PRO A 51 -3.95 -16.12 17.82
CA PRO A 51 -4.91 -15.86 16.75
C PRO A 51 -5.80 -14.66 17.08
N THR A 52 -6.20 -13.86 16.08
CA THR A 52 -7.12 -12.74 16.30
C THR A 52 -7.99 -12.44 15.08
N THR A 53 -9.23 -11.99 15.30
CA THR A 53 -10.11 -11.47 14.24
C THR A 53 -10.02 -9.96 14.18
N ALA A 54 -10.32 -9.37 13.01
CA ALA A 54 -10.28 -7.92 12.87
C ALA A 54 -11.16 -7.23 13.89
N ALA A 55 -12.41 -7.70 14.08
CA ALA A 55 -13.38 -7.12 15.01
C ALA A 55 -13.00 -7.27 16.50
N ALA A 56 -12.19 -8.28 16.85
CA ALA A 56 -11.76 -8.50 18.24
C ALA A 56 -10.52 -7.70 18.65
N PHE A 57 -9.91 -6.97 17.72
CA PHE A 57 -8.71 -6.16 17.97
C PHE A 57 -9.04 -4.67 18.09
N THR A 58 -8.05 -3.85 18.42
CA THR A 58 -8.20 -2.39 18.52
C THR A 58 -8.64 -1.79 17.18
N GLN A 59 -9.82 -1.15 17.15
CA GLN A 59 -10.39 -0.56 15.94
C GLN A 59 -9.87 0.86 15.66
N LYS A 60 -9.20 1.06 14.53
CA LYS A 60 -8.77 2.38 14.04
C LYS A 60 -8.70 2.41 12.52
N CYS A 61 -9.58 3.17 11.88
CA CYS A 61 -9.69 3.23 10.42
C CYS A 61 -8.93 4.44 9.86
N ALA A 62 -7.59 4.40 9.92
CA ALA A 62 -6.76 5.52 9.46
C ALA A 62 -6.75 5.61 7.92
N PRO A 63 -7.15 6.75 7.31
CA PRO A 63 -7.25 6.89 5.85
C PRO A 63 -5.96 6.57 5.09
N ASN A 64 -4.80 6.85 5.70
CA ASN A 64 -3.49 6.62 5.12
C ASN A 64 -2.93 5.20 5.36
N LEU A 65 -3.66 4.34 6.08
CA LEU A 65 -3.26 2.96 6.38
C LEU A 65 -4.36 1.98 5.96
N GLY A 66 -4.86 2.15 4.73
CA GLY A 66 -5.91 1.32 4.13
C GLY A 66 -7.33 1.86 4.30
N GLY A 67 -7.57 2.75 5.27
CA GLY A 67 -8.85 3.46 5.46
C GLY A 67 -9.94 2.61 6.12
N GLY A 68 -11.17 2.74 5.63
CA GLY A 68 -12.36 2.04 6.12
C GLY A 68 -13.20 2.84 7.12
N PRO A 69 -14.24 2.23 7.73
CA PRO A 69 -14.66 0.83 7.52
C PRO A 69 -15.24 0.59 6.13
N PHE A 70 -15.00 -0.59 5.57
CA PHE A 70 -15.57 -1.04 4.29
C PHE A 70 -16.70 -2.04 4.56
N PRO A 71 -17.71 -2.20 3.68
CA PRO A 71 -18.84 -3.09 3.95
C PRO A 71 -18.48 -4.59 3.99
N ASP A 72 -17.41 -4.98 3.29
CA ASP A 72 -17.06 -6.38 3.02
C ASP A 72 -15.57 -6.69 3.29
N ARG A 73 -14.83 -5.74 3.87
CA ARG A 73 -13.38 -5.88 4.04
C ARG A 73 -12.90 -5.42 5.40
N ASP A 74 -11.99 -6.21 5.95
CA ASP A 74 -11.19 -5.87 7.11
C ASP A 74 -9.85 -5.27 6.67
N VAL A 75 -9.40 -4.25 7.40
CA VAL A 75 -8.04 -3.69 7.27
C VAL A 75 -7.19 -4.17 8.43
N TRP A 76 -5.98 -4.60 8.14
CA TRP A 76 -5.00 -5.08 9.12
C TRP A 76 -3.76 -4.20 9.05
N VAL A 77 -3.30 -3.67 10.17
CA VAL A 77 -2.14 -2.76 10.21
C VAL A 77 -1.06 -3.27 11.14
N PHE A 78 0.05 -3.67 10.54
CA PHE A 78 1.26 -4.13 11.19
C PHE A 78 2.25 -2.99 11.41
N ASN A 79 3.05 -3.09 12.46
CA ASN A 79 4.08 -2.13 12.80
C ASN A 79 5.35 -2.83 13.24
N LEU A 80 6.49 -2.36 12.76
CA LEU A 80 7.79 -2.70 13.27
C LEU A 80 8.15 -1.74 14.41
N PRO A 81 8.18 -2.20 15.68
CA PRO A 81 8.49 -1.31 16.81
C PRO A 81 9.94 -0.79 16.76
N GLY A 82 10.15 0.39 17.34
CA GLY A 82 11.47 0.99 17.54
C GLY A 82 11.90 1.99 16.46
N ASN A 83 13.13 2.49 16.60
CA ASN A 83 13.71 3.49 15.70
C ASN A 83 14.15 2.83 14.38
N PRO A 84 13.72 3.31 13.19
CA PRO A 84 14.06 2.73 11.89
C PRO A 84 15.56 2.55 11.61
N GLU A 85 16.43 3.35 12.22
CA GLU A 85 17.89 3.24 12.02
C GLU A 85 18.43 1.87 12.51
N PRO A 86 18.25 1.46 13.78
CA PRO A 86 18.67 0.13 14.23
C PRO A 86 17.67 -0.99 13.91
N THR A 87 16.36 -0.70 13.93
CA THR A 87 15.34 -1.76 13.79
C THR A 87 15.06 -2.12 12.34
N GLY A 88 15.38 -1.23 11.41
CA GLY A 88 15.16 -1.41 9.99
C GLY A 88 13.74 -1.07 9.56
N GLN A 89 13.39 -1.54 8.37
CA GLN A 89 12.09 -1.33 7.74
C GLN A 89 11.56 -2.64 7.18
N PHE A 90 10.24 -2.76 7.05
CA PHE A 90 9.63 -3.86 6.32
C PHE A 90 10.07 -3.85 4.85
N VAL A 91 10.50 -5.01 4.37
CA VAL A 91 10.65 -5.33 2.95
C VAL A 91 9.38 -6.03 2.48
N THR A 92 8.93 -7.03 3.23
CA THR A 92 7.67 -7.75 3.02
C THR A 92 7.06 -8.16 4.35
N VAL A 93 5.72 -8.29 4.39
CA VAL A 93 4.99 -8.89 5.51
C VAL A 93 4.06 -9.96 4.95
N THR A 94 4.19 -11.18 5.44
CA THR A 94 3.40 -12.34 5.02
C THR A 94 2.55 -12.82 6.18
N GLY A 95 1.24 -12.65 6.10
CA GLY A 95 0.31 -13.21 7.09
C GLY A 95 -0.28 -14.54 6.63
N THR A 96 -0.76 -15.32 7.59
CA THR A 96 -1.58 -16.51 7.39
C THR A 96 -2.91 -16.30 8.09
N TRP A 97 -4.00 -16.54 7.37
CA TRP A 97 -5.36 -16.35 7.85
C TRP A 97 -6.14 -17.65 7.76
N SER A 98 -6.95 -17.93 8.77
CA SER A 98 -8.02 -18.93 8.71
C SER A 98 -9.29 -18.27 8.17
N ILE A 99 -9.86 -18.89 7.14
CA ILE A 99 -11.14 -18.53 6.53
C ILE A 99 -12.20 -19.47 7.11
N PRO A 100 -13.33 -18.96 7.62
CA PRO A 100 -14.42 -19.79 8.08
C PRO A 100 -14.88 -20.77 6.98
N ASN A 101 -14.82 -22.07 7.28
CA ASN A 101 -15.22 -23.18 6.39
C ASN A 101 -14.33 -23.46 5.16
N ASP A 102 -13.33 -22.63 4.85
CA ASP A 102 -12.52 -22.76 3.62
C ASP A 102 -11.03 -23.08 3.88
N GLY A 103 -10.59 -23.15 5.14
CA GLY A 103 -9.21 -23.51 5.50
C GLY A 103 -8.30 -22.30 5.73
N THR A 104 -7.02 -22.38 5.36
CA THR A 104 -6.04 -21.30 5.56
C THR A 104 -5.55 -20.70 4.25
N VAL A 105 -5.21 -19.41 4.27
CA VAL A 105 -4.64 -18.68 3.14
C VAL A 105 -3.49 -17.80 3.60
N THR A 106 -2.47 -17.66 2.74
CA THR A 106 -1.33 -16.76 2.97
C THR A 106 -1.42 -15.57 2.03
N ARG A 107 -1.08 -14.38 2.53
CA ARG A 107 -1.00 -13.13 1.74
C ARG A 107 0.24 -12.34 2.11
N THR A 108 0.92 -11.82 1.11
CA THR A 108 2.17 -11.07 1.23
C THR A 108 1.98 -9.62 0.82
N ILE A 109 2.30 -8.69 1.70
CA ILE A 109 2.36 -7.25 1.45
C ILE A 109 3.75 -6.92 0.88
N PRO A 110 3.85 -6.15 -0.22
CA PRO A 110 2.75 -5.51 -0.96
C PRO A 110 2.16 -6.33 -2.12
N THR A 111 2.67 -7.53 -2.39
CA THR A 111 2.36 -8.31 -3.61
C THR A 111 0.89 -8.70 -3.78
N ASP A 112 0.22 -9.13 -2.71
CA ASP A 112 -1.21 -9.47 -2.66
C ASP A 112 -2.11 -8.24 -2.41
N GLY A 113 -1.54 -7.04 -2.56
CA GLY A 113 -2.16 -5.78 -2.20
C GLY A 113 -1.68 -5.24 -0.85
N GLY A 114 -2.24 -4.09 -0.48
CA GLY A 114 -1.74 -3.35 0.67
C GLY A 114 -0.56 -2.44 0.31
N ALA A 115 0.11 -1.91 1.32
CA ALA A 115 1.32 -1.12 1.14
C ALA A 115 2.20 -1.13 2.41
N ILE A 116 3.48 -0.79 2.21
CA ILE A 116 4.45 -0.50 3.27
C ILE A 116 4.66 1.02 3.31
N VAL A 117 4.66 1.61 4.52
CA VAL A 117 4.78 3.04 4.78
C VAL A 117 5.87 3.24 5.84
N ASN A 118 6.93 3.99 5.52
CA ASN A 118 8.14 4.09 6.36
C ASN A 118 8.33 5.47 7.03
N ASP A 119 7.53 6.43 6.61
CA ASP A 119 7.62 7.87 6.87
C ASP A 119 6.70 8.33 8.03
N MET A 120 6.26 7.38 8.86
CA MET A 120 5.38 7.62 10.02
C MET A 120 6.06 7.36 11.37
N GLY A 121 7.36 7.64 11.45
CA GLY A 121 8.21 7.42 12.65
C GLY A 121 8.55 5.95 12.94
N THR A 122 7.86 5.01 12.29
CA THR A 122 8.06 3.55 12.36
C THR A 122 7.70 2.98 10.99
N SER A 123 8.26 1.81 10.65
CA SER A 123 7.84 1.07 9.47
C SER A 123 6.50 0.38 9.72
N LYS A 124 5.52 0.63 8.86
CA LYS A 124 4.17 0.07 8.93
C LYS A 124 3.83 -0.66 7.64
N ALA A 125 3.03 -1.71 7.74
CA ALA A 125 2.48 -2.40 6.59
C ALA A 125 0.97 -2.57 6.81
N TRP A 126 0.17 -2.43 5.77
CA TRP A 126 -1.27 -2.67 5.87
C TRP A 126 -1.79 -3.48 4.69
N ILE A 127 -2.85 -4.26 4.91
CA ILE A 127 -3.55 -5.03 3.88
C ILE A 127 -5.06 -4.98 4.10
N ARG A 128 -5.81 -5.03 3.00
CA ARG A 128 -7.27 -5.14 2.98
C ARG A 128 -7.64 -6.54 2.53
N LEU A 129 -8.43 -7.24 3.33
CA LEU A 129 -8.85 -8.62 3.08
C LEU A 129 -10.37 -8.75 3.24
N PRO A 130 -11.00 -9.79 2.69
CA PRO A 130 -12.41 -10.06 2.96
C PRO A 130 -12.70 -10.14 4.46
N ALA A 131 -13.89 -9.68 4.85
CA ALA A 131 -14.29 -9.63 6.25
C ALA A 131 -14.39 -11.02 6.89
N GLY A 132 -14.12 -11.10 8.20
CA GLY A 132 -14.38 -12.30 9.01
C GLY A 132 -13.24 -13.31 9.03
N TRP A 133 -12.08 -12.99 8.45
CA TRP A 133 -10.89 -13.83 8.52
C TRP A 133 -10.22 -13.70 9.89
N THR A 134 -9.56 -14.78 10.34
CA THR A 134 -8.76 -14.80 11.57
C THR A 134 -7.28 -14.84 11.22
N LEU A 135 -6.49 -13.86 11.64
CA LEU A 135 -5.04 -13.92 11.51
C LEU A 135 -4.52 -14.97 12.51
N THR A 136 -3.85 -16.00 12.01
CA THR A 136 -3.34 -17.12 12.82
C THR A 136 -1.83 -17.10 12.95
N ASP A 137 -1.11 -16.51 11.98
CA ASP A 137 0.34 -16.38 12.00
C ASP A 137 0.77 -15.21 11.08
N ALA A 138 1.97 -14.68 11.28
CA ALA A 138 2.59 -13.77 10.32
C ALA A 138 4.11 -13.70 10.49
N THR A 139 4.81 -13.58 9.36
CA THR A 139 6.26 -13.40 9.26
C THR A 139 6.58 -12.14 8.46
N ALA A 140 7.75 -11.56 8.66
CA ALA A 140 8.19 -10.38 7.91
C ALA A 140 9.69 -10.46 7.59
N VAL A 141 10.05 -9.93 6.42
CA VAL A 141 11.44 -9.68 6.04
C VAL A 141 11.72 -8.21 6.29
N ILE A 142 12.79 -7.90 7.01
CA ILE A 142 13.19 -6.54 7.37
C ILE A 142 14.65 -6.28 7.03
N THR A 143 15.04 -5.01 6.89
CA THR A 143 16.44 -4.58 6.65
C THR A 143 17.28 -4.38 7.92
N GLY A 144 16.75 -4.72 9.10
CA GLY A 144 17.38 -4.40 10.39
C GLY A 144 17.35 -5.54 11.41
N THR A 145 17.44 -5.17 12.68
CA THR A 145 17.74 -6.10 13.79
C THR A 145 16.58 -6.31 14.77
N ALA A 146 15.39 -5.79 14.46
CA ALA A 146 14.20 -6.05 15.26
C ALA A 146 13.98 -7.56 15.46
N LYS A 147 13.31 -7.92 16.56
CA LYS A 147 13.09 -9.32 16.95
C LYS A 147 11.70 -9.83 16.63
N PHE A 148 10.74 -8.92 16.59
CA PHE A 148 9.36 -9.20 16.29
C PHE A 148 8.69 -7.94 15.74
N PHE A 149 7.52 -8.12 15.14
CA PHE A 149 6.62 -7.04 14.80
C PHE A 149 5.24 -7.27 15.44
N VAL A 150 4.37 -6.26 15.39
CA VAL A 150 3.07 -6.33 16.08
C VAL A 150 1.92 -5.97 15.14
N LEU A 151 0.75 -6.53 15.41
CA LEU A 151 -0.51 -5.97 14.93
C LEU A 151 -0.85 -4.77 15.81
N THR A 152 -0.98 -3.57 15.24
CA THR A 152 -1.25 -2.36 16.03
C THR A 152 -2.71 -2.01 16.14
N HIS A 153 -3.44 -2.20 15.06
CA HIS A 153 -4.87 -1.97 14.99
C HIS A 153 -5.42 -2.63 13.73
N THR A 154 -6.73 -2.75 13.72
CA THR A 154 -7.52 -3.22 12.59
C THR A 154 -8.60 -2.20 12.29
N CYS A 155 -9.23 -2.33 11.13
CA CYS A 155 -10.50 -1.67 10.84
C CYS A 155 -11.43 -2.74 10.31
N ALA A 156 -12.27 -3.28 11.19
CA ALA A 156 -13.24 -4.29 10.82
C ALA A 156 -14.26 -3.74 9.83
N ALA A 157 -14.82 -4.64 9.01
CA ALA A 157 -15.87 -4.29 8.10
C ALA A 157 -17.05 -3.64 8.83
N GLY A 158 -17.55 -2.55 8.26
CA GLY A 158 -18.72 -1.84 8.75
C GLY A 158 -20.01 -2.53 8.29
N THR A 159 -21.09 -2.33 9.03
CA THR A 159 -22.41 -2.72 8.53
C THR A 159 -22.73 -1.89 7.30
N ARG A 160 -23.10 -2.55 6.20
CA ARG A 160 -23.69 -1.85 5.05
C ARG A 160 -24.93 -1.12 5.56
N PRO A 161 -25.11 0.18 5.26
CA PRO A 161 -26.40 0.82 5.50
C PRO A 161 -27.46 0.03 4.74
N THR A 162 -28.36 -0.64 5.46
CA THR A 162 -29.54 -1.23 4.84
C THR A 162 -30.41 -0.05 4.41
N THR A 163 -30.43 0.27 3.11
CA THR A 163 -31.47 1.15 2.58
C THR A 163 -32.80 0.51 2.96
N PRO A 164 -33.67 1.20 3.72
CA PRO A 164 -34.99 0.65 4.02
C PRO A 164 -35.68 0.30 2.69
N PRO A 165 -36.42 -0.82 2.63
CA PRO A 165 -37.13 -1.20 1.42
C PRO A 165 -37.99 -0.01 0.94
N PRO A 166 -38.12 0.22 -0.38
CA PRO A 166 -38.97 1.29 -0.88
C PRO A 166 -40.36 1.12 -0.28
N THR A 167 -40.82 2.13 0.47
CA THR A 167 -42.18 2.17 0.95
C THR A 167 -43.08 2.21 -0.28
N THR A 168 -43.81 1.12 -0.52
CA THR A 168 -44.86 1.07 -1.53
C THR A 168 -45.83 2.20 -1.21
N GLN A 169 -45.85 3.27 -2.01
CA GLN A 169 -46.87 4.29 -1.86
C GLN A 169 -48.24 3.62 -2.03
N PRO A 170 -49.22 3.91 -1.16
CA PRO A 170 -50.60 3.48 -1.38
C PRO A 170 -51.05 3.94 -2.77
N PRO A 171 -51.81 3.13 -3.53
CA PRO A 171 -52.31 3.54 -4.84
C PRO A 171 -53.14 4.82 -4.68
N THR A 172 -52.70 5.89 -5.34
CA THR A 172 -53.49 7.12 -5.46
C THR A 172 -54.77 6.79 -6.22
N SER A 173 -55.90 7.12 -5.58
CA SER A 173 -57.26 7.03 -6.13
C SER A 173 -57.34 7.67 -7.53
N PRO A 174 -58.10 7.10 -8.49
CA PRO A 174 -58.18 7.65 -9.84
C PRO A 174 -58.72 9.09 -9.82
N PRO A 175 -58.16 10.00 -10.65
CA PRO A 175 -58.63 11.37 -10.75
C PRO A 175 -60.05 11.45 -11.33
N PRO A 176 -60.90 12.40 -10.88
CA PRO A 176 -62.21 12.62 -11.46
C PRO A 176 -62.07 13.12 -12.91
N THR A 177 -62.84 12.50 -13.82
CA THR A 177 -63.03 12.94 -15.20
C THR A 177 -63.76 14.28 -15.24
N THR A 178 -63.09 15.33 -15.69
CA THR A 178 -63.71 16.64 -15.96
C THR A 178 -63.71 16.94 -17.46
N THR A 179 -64.91 17.14 -17.97
CA THR A 179 -65.32 17.51 -19.33
C THR A 179 -64.72 18.86 -19.78
N ALA A 180 -64.16 18.91 -21.00
CA ALA A 180 -63.84 20.15 -21.76
C ALA A 180 -65.15 20.86 -22.26
N PRO A 181 -65.21 22.09 -22.85
CA PRO A 181 -64.19 22.95 -23.52
C PRO A 181 -64.46 24.50 -23.32
N PRO A 182 -64.10 25.50 -24.18
CA PRO A 182 -63.01 25.70 -25.15
C PRO A 182 -62.17 27.02 -24.96
N THR A 183 -61.01 27.03 -25.62
CA THR A 183 -60.29 28.13 -26.32
C THR A 183 -60.21 29.56 -25.75
N ALA A 184 -58.98 29.98 -25.36
CA ALA A 184 -58.49 31.35 -25.62
C ALA A 184 -56.95 31.47 -25.68
N LYS A 185 -56.48 31.90 -26.86
CA LYS A 185 -55.44 32.90 -27.19
C LYS A 185 -53.96 32.69 -26.75
N PRO A 186 -52.97 32.88 -27.68
CA PRO A 186 -51.56 32.64 -27.42
C PRO A 186 -50.89 33.86 -26.75
N THR A 187 -50.12 33.61 -25.69
CA THR A 187 -49.23 34.61 -25.06
C THR A 187 -47.83 34.03 -24.91
N LYS A 188 -46.95 34.56 -25.74
CA LYS A 188 -45.50 34.82 -25.56
C LYS A 188 -44.75 34.00 -24.49
N SER A 189 -43.91 33.09 -24.99
CA SER A 189 -42.44 33.16 -24.91
C SER A 189 -41.83 33.61 -23.58
N GLU A 190 -41.41 32.66 -22.74
CA GLU A 190 -40.23 32.81 -21.87
C GLU A 190 -39.34 31.56 -21.96
N LEU A 191 -38.04 31.83 -21.98
CA LEU A 191 -36.93 30.98 -22.43
C LEU A 191 -36.56 29.89 -21.41
N PRO A 192 -35.85 28.83 -21.85
CA PRO A 192 -35.28 27.85 -20.93
C PRO A 192 -34.16 28.47 -20.08
N VAL A 193 -34.29 28.36 -18.76
CA VAL A 193 -33.20 28.59 -17.81
C VAL A 193 -32.27 27.39 -17.83
N THR A 194 -31.23 27.44 -18.66
CA THR A 194 -30.06 26.57 -18.55
C THR A 194 -29.25 26.96 -17.33
N GLY A 195 -29.27 26.12 -16.29
CA GLY A 195 -28.41 26.23 -15.13
C GLY A 195 -26.97 25.87 -15.48
N THR A 196 -26.14 26.88 -15.69
CA THR A 196 -24.68 26.81 -15.78
C THR A 196 -24.09 26.63 -14.38
N SER A 197 -23.78 25.40 -13.98
CA SER A 197 -22.86 25.15 -12.86
C SER A 197 -21.43 25.19 -13.37
N ALA A 198 -20.87 26.41 -13.40
CA ALA A 198 -19.44 26.65 -13.48
C ALA A 198 -18.77 26.12 -12.20
N GLY A 199 -18.28 24.88 -12.24
CA GLY A 199 -17.44 24.27 -11.20
C GLY A 199 -15.98 24.32 -11.62
N SER A 200 -15.27 25.31 -11.11
CA SER A 200 -13.85 25.62 -11.29
C SER A 200 -12.90 24.42 -11.46
N LEU A 201 -12.37 24.28 -12.67
CA LEU A 201 -11.07 23.64 -12.89
C LEU A 201 -9.98 24.64 -12.49
N LEU A 202 -9.37 24.44 -11.32
CA LEU A 202 -8.09 25.05 -10.98
C LEU A 202 -6.96 24.12 -11.45
N PRO A 203 -6.13 24.51 -12.43
CA PRO A 203 -4.84 23.89 -12.64
C PRO A 203 -3.84 24.57 -11.71
N MET A 204 -3.54 23.96 -10.56
CA MET A 204 -2.34 24.36 -9.80
C MET A 204 -1.12 23.70 -10.44
N ALA A 205 -0.68 24.33 -11.54
CA ALA A 205 0.72 24.31 -11.96
C ALA A 205 1.49 25.22 -11.00
N VAL A 206 2.28 24.64 -10.10
CA VAL A 206 3.21 25.39 -9.24
C VAL A 206 4.60 24.79 -9.41
N LEU A 207 5.38 25.50 -10.23
CA LEU A 207 6.78 25.86 -10.02
C LEU A 207 7.71 24.74 -9.53
N GLY A 208 8.30 24.04 -10.51
CA GLY A 208 9.67 23.57 -10.37
C GLY A 208 10.63 24.75 -10.53
N LEU A 209 11.50 24.97 -9.53
CA LEU A 209 12.81 25.60 -9.64
C LEU A 209 13.49 25.57 -8.27
N GLY A 210 14.59 24.82 -8.17
CA GLY A 210 15.61 25.04 -7.14
C GLY A 210 16.03 23.80 -6.35
N ALA A 211 17.10 23.14 -6.80
CA ALA A 211 18.16 22.61 -5.92
C ALA A 211 19.28 21.93 -6.75
N VAL A 212 20.09 22.72 -7.45
CA VAL A 212 21.40 22.29 -7.97
C VAL A 212 22.45 23.19 -7.32
N ALA A 213 22.85 22.93 -6.07
CA ALA A 213 23.94 23.67 -5.42
C ALA A 213 24.55 23.06 -4.14
N LEU A 214 24.43 21.75 -3.87
CA LEU A 214 25.02 21.15 -2.64
C LEU A 214 25.78 19.84 -2.88
N GLY A 215 26.36 19.65 -4.08
CA GLY A 215 27.10 18.42 -4.43
C GLY A 215 28.62 18.47 -4.23
N ALA A 216 29.24 19.66 -4.17
CA ALA A 216 30.69 19.78 -4.27
C ALA A 216 31.44 19.84 -2.92
N THR A 217 30.78 20.19 -1.81
CA THR A 217 31.45 20.35 -0.51
C THR A 217 31.66 19.04 0.25
N PHE A 218 30.85 18.00 0.03
CA PHE A 218 31.02 16.71 0.72
C PHE A 218 32.17 15.84 0.17
N ILE A 219 32.62 16.09 -1.06
CA ILE A 219 33.73 15.32 -1.66
C ILE A 219 35.10 15.77 -1.10
N ALA A 220 35.22 17.01 -0.61
CA ALA A 220 36.47 17.51 -0.04
C ALA A 220 36.77 16.95 1.38
N VAL A 221 35.75 16.51 2.13
CA VAL A 221 35.94 16.00 3.50
C VAL A 221 36.42 14.54 3.54
N ARG A 222 36.09 13.73 2.52
CA ARG A 222 36.53 12.32 2.48
C ARG A 222 38.03 12.15 2.25
N ARG A 223 38.65 13.03 1.46
CA ARG A 223 40.09 12.94 1.14
C ARG A 223 41.04 13.20 2.31
N ARG A 224 40.57 13.79 3.42
CA ARG A 224 41.44 14.00 4.59
C ARG A 224 41.65 12.77 5.45
N ARG A 225 40.82 11.72 5.33
CA ARG A 225 40.97 10.52 6.18
C ARG A 225 41.94 9.48 5.62
N ASP A 226 42.33 9.58 4.34
CA ASP A 226 43.22 8.60 3.70
C ASP A 226 44.72 8.99 3.78
N ALA A 227 45.06 10.09 4.48
CA ALA A 227 46.45 10.57 4.60
C ALA A 227 47.09 10.33 5.98
N GLU A 228 46.40 9.67 6.92
CA GLU A 228 46.86 9.48 8.31
C GLU A 228 46.75 8.03 8.82
N GLY A 229 46.64 7.04 7.93
CA GLY A 229 46.57 5.61 8.28
C GLY A 229 47.55 4.75 7.50
#